data_AF-A0A414KGI6-F1
#
_entry.id   AF-A0A414KGI6-F1
#
_cell.length_a   1.000
_cell.length_b   1.000
_cell.length_c   1.000
_cell.angle_alpha   90.00
_cell.angle_beta   90.00
_cell.angle_gamma   90.00
#
_symmetry.space_group_name_H-M   'P 1'
#
loop_
_entity.id
_entity.type
_entity.pdbx_description
1 polymer ?
#
loop_
_entity_poly.entity_id
_entity_poly.type
_entity_poly.pdbx_seq_one_letter_code
_entity_poly.pdbx_strand_id
1 'polypeptide(L)'
;MKIPFLANVQGLGTAFQKPVLSDMVTVMYRTALRKVEKVIFENQANAQEFKKRRILSEEKEVVLHGAGINLKEYRYRFYPNNEKIHFLYLGRIMKEKGMDELFGAIERLRKDGCEFVLDLVGFFEEEYRKKVEHLQKEGIKSRRLCNDVPVCVC
;
A
#
# COMPACT_ATOMS: atom_id res chain seq x y z
N MET A 1 8.51 2.61 34.90
CA MET A 1 9.46 1.86 34.04
C MET A 1 10.11 2.79 33.03
N LYS A 2 11.44 2.79 32.91
CA LYS A 2 12.22 3.45 31.84
C LYS A 2 12.85 2.35 30.98
N ILE A 3 12.05 1.70 30.12
CA ILE A 3 12.58 0.76 29.14
C ILE A 3 12.84 1.56 27.85
N PRO A 4 14.07 1.56 27.32
CA PRO A 4 14.36 2.18 26.04
C PRO A 4 13.57 1.48 24.92
N PHE A 5 13.07 2.25 23.96
CA PHE A 5 12.31 1.70 22.84
C PHE A 5 12.53 2.50 21.55
N LEU A 6 12.38 1.78 20.44
CA LEU A 6 12.33 2.31 19.09
C LEU A 6 10.89 2.21 18.59
N ALA A 7 10.44 3.20 17.83
CA ALA A 7 9.11 3.19 17.22
C ALA A 7 9.24 3.11 15.70
N ASN A 8 8.38 2.32 15.05
CA ASN A 8 8.28 2.29 13.59
C ASN A 8 7.01 3.03 13.13
N VAL A 9 7.15 3.96 12.19
CA VAL A 9 6.06 4.77 11.62
C VAL A 9 6.05 4.60 10.10
N GLN A 10 5.23 3.66 9.63
CA GLN A 10 5.13 3.28 8.21
C GLN A 10 4.18 4.20 7.42
N GLY A 11 3.17 4.75 8.09
CA GLY A 11 2.15 5.60 7.47
C GLY A 11 1.41 6.44 8.49
N LEU A 12 0.94 7.60 8.04
CA LEU A 12 0.20 8.55 8.87
C LEU A 12 -1.32 8.38 8.78
N GLY A 13 -1.78 7.65 7.76
CA GLY A 13 -3.20 7.45 7.48
C GLY A 13 -3.94 8.75 7.15
N THR A 14 -5.27 8.66 7.09
CA THR A 14 -6.16 9.79 6.78
C THR A 14 -6.24 10.80 7.92
N ALA A 15 -5.74 10.46 9.11
CA ALA A 15 -5.76 11.34 10.27
C ALA A 15 -4.99 12.64 10.05
N PHE A 16 -3.87 12.59 9.33
CA PHE A 16 -3.04 13.77 9.01
C PHE A 16 -3.58 14.60 7.83
N GLN A 17 -4.62 14.11 7.14
CA GLN A 17 -5.28 14.83 6.04
C GLN A 17 -6.42 15.74 6.54
N LYS A 18 -6.90 15.54 7.77
CA LYS A 18 -7.99 16.32 8.38
C LYS A 18 -7.42 17.27 9.43
N PRO A 19 -7.53 18.62 9.27
CA PRO A 19 -6.82 19.58 10.12
C PRO A 19 -7.02 19.36 11.63
N VAL A 20 -8.27 19.29 12.09
CA VAL A 20 -8.61 19.12 13.52
C VAL A 20 -8.12 17.78 14.08
N LEU A 21 -8.31 16.70 13.32
CA LEU A 21 -7.86 15.37 13.72
C LEU A 21 -6.33 15.29 13.78
N SER A 22 -5.67 15.97 12.85
CA SER A 22 -4.21 16.00 12.76
C SER A 22 -3.57 16.67 13.98
N ASP A 23 -4.20 17.70 14.56
CA ASP A 23 -3.69 18.37 15.76
C ASP A 23 -3.82 17.48 17.00
N MET A 24 -4.97 16.82 17.17
CA MET A 24 -5.17 15.85 18.25
C MET A 24 -4.15 14.72 18.18
N VAL A 25 -3.98 14.13 17.00
CA VAL A 25 -3.02 13.04 16.77
C VAL A 25 -1.57 13.52 16.95
N THR A 26 -1.25 14.77 16.60
CA THR A 26 0.07 15.39 16.87
C THR A 26 0.39 15.39 18.37
N VAL A 27 -0.58 15.77 19.22
CA VAL A 27 -0.39 15.75 20.68
C VAL A 27 -0.19 14.32 21.21
N MET A 28 -0.95 13.37 20.67
CA MET A 28 -0.80 11.95 21.03
C MET A 28 0.59 11.42 20.67
N TYR A 29 1.08 11.71 19.47
CA TYR A 29 2.44 11.31 19.06
C TYR A 29 3.51 11.94 19.93
N ARG A 30 3.45 13.25 20.20
CA ARG A 30 4.41 13.92 21.10
C ARG A 30 4.45 13.27 22.47
N THR A 31 3.29 12.88 22.99
CA THR A 31 3.18 12.24 24.29
C THR A 31 3.76 10.82 24.27
N ALA A 32 3.38 10.02 23.27
CA ALA A 32 3.84 8.65 23.12
C ALA A 32 5.35 8.56 22.86
N LEU A 33 5.90 9.48 22.07
CA LEU A 33 7.29 9.46 21.63
C LEU A 33 8.23 10.26 22.54
N ARG A 34 7.73 10.82 23.64
CA ARG A 34 8.56 11.65 24.55
C ARG A 34 9.82 10.95 25.04
N LYS A 35 9.76 9.63 25.25
CA LYS A 35 10.88 8.80 25.73
C LYS A 35 11.45 7.86 24.66
N VAL A 36 11.09 8.05 23.39
CA VAL A 36 11.63 7.24 22.30
C VAL A 36 13.11 7.54 22.11
N GLU A 37 13.90 6.50 21.82
CA GLU A 37 15.30 6.66 21.42
C GLU A 37 15.39 7.12 19.97
N LYS A 38 14.77 6.35 19.06
CA LYS A 38 14.65 6.68 17.64
C LYS A 38 13.27 6.32 17.10
N VAL A 39 12.82 7.07 16.12
CA VAL A 39 11.67 6.74 15.28
C VAL A 39 12.17 6.40 13.90
N ILE A 40 11.79 5.21 13.45
CA ILE A 40 12.09 4.67 12.13
C ILE A 40 10.93 5.04 11.20
N PHE A 41 11.24 5.64 10.07
CA PHE A 41 10.30 5.95 9.00
C PHE A 41 10.68 5.16 7.75
N GLU A 42 9.68 4.64 7.03
CA GLU A 42 9.90 3.93 5.76
C GLU A 42 9.89 4.87 4.54
N ASN A 43 9.46 6.12 4.72
CA ASN A 43 9.50 7.13 3.67
C ASN A 43 9.81 8.50 4.23
N GLN A 44 10.48 9.31 3.41
CA GLN A 44 10.90 10.66 3.79
C GLN A 44 9.71 11.59 4.06
N ALA A 45 8.59 11.41 3.38
CA ALA A 45 7.41 12.28 3.49
C ALA A 45 6.79 12.25 4.90
N ASN A 46 6.67 11.06 5.51
CA ASN A 46 6.19 10.90 6.87
C ASN A 46 7.11 11.60 7.88
N ALA A 47 8.43 11.45 7.68
CA ALA A 47 9.44 12.05 8.54
C ALA A 47 9.37 13.59 8.47
N GLN A 48 9.21 14.14 7.26
CA GLN A 48 9.01 15.59 7.07
C GLN A 48 7.72 16.10 7.73
N GLU A 49 6.63 15.33 7.71
CA GLU A 49 5.41 15.72 8.41
C GLU A 49 5.62 15.78 9.94
N PHE A 50 6.41 14.87 10.50
CA PHE A 50 6.78 14.88 11.91
C PHE A 50 7.66 16.08 12.26
N LYS A 51 8.63 16.41 11.40
CA LYS A 51 9.48 17.60 11.53
C LYS A 51 8.65 18.88 11.46
N LYS A 52 7.79 19.03 10.45
CA LYS A 52 6.89 20.17 10.26
C LYS A 52 6.01 20.41 11.50
N ARG A 53 5.49 19.33 12.08
CA ARG A 53 4.62 19.38 13.26
C ARG A 53 5.38 19.39 14.58
N ARG A 54 6.72 19.42 14.57
CA ARG A 54 7.56 19.38 15.78
C ARG A 54 7.16 18.22 16.70
N ILE A 55 6.92 17.05 16.12
CA ILE A 55 6.57 15.83 16.87
C ILE A 55 7.83 15.19 17.45
N LEU A 56 8.90 15.18 16.66
CA LEU A 56 10.17 14.56 16.95
C LEU A 56 11.30 15.50 16.54
N SER A 57 12.42 15.42 17.25
CA SER A 57 13.66 16.11 16.92
C SER A 57 14.48 15.32 15.91
N GLU A 58 15.28 16.01 15.07
CA GLU A 58 15.98 15.39 13.93
C GLU A 58 16.95 14.30 14.36
N GLU A 59 17.60 14.46 15.52
CA GLU A 59 18.52 13.47 16.05
C GLU A 59 17.84 12.15 16.43
N LYS A 60 16.50 12.13 16.54
CA LYS A 60 15.74 10.90 16.81
C LYS A 60 15.16 10.27 15.54
N GLU A 61 15.27 10.92 14.39
CA GLU A 61 14.76 10.44 13.12
C GLU A 61 15.72 9.43 12.49
N VAL A 62 15.18 8.34 11.95
CA VAL A 62 15.89 7.40 11.08
C VAL A 62 14.98 7.09 9.90
N VAL A 63 15.41 7.39 8.68
CA VAL A 63 14.68 7.07 7.46
C VAL A 63 15.32 5.85 6.80
N LEU A 64 14.55 4.79 6.61
CA LEU A 64 14.96 3.60 5.87
C LEU A 64 14.51 3.72 4.41
N HIS A 65 15.27 3.12 3.50
CA HIS A 65 14.92 3.02 2.08
C HIS A 65 13.92 1.87 1.79
N GLY A 66 13.07 1.53 2.76
CA GLY A 66 12.12 0.42 2.70
C GLY A 66 12.47 -0.76 3.62
N ALA A 67 11.54 -1.72 3.73
CA ALA A 67 11.67 -2.87 4.63
C ALA A 67 12.51 -4.03 4.07
N GLY A 68 12.79 -4.03 2.76
CA GLY A 68 13.41 -5.15 2.06
C GLY A 68 12.49 -6.37 1.91
N ILE A 69 12.98 -7.41 1.23
CA ILE A 69 12.29 -8.70 1.07
C ILE A 69 13.27 -9.86 1.29
N ASN A 70 12.75 -11.02 1.70
CA ASN A 70 13.57 -12.20 1.90
C ASN A 70 13.92 -12.86 0.55
N LEU A 71 15.16 -12.68 0.08
CA LEU A 71 15.61 -13.24 -1.21
C LEU A 71 15.74 -14.77 -1.22
N LYS A 72 15.73 -15.43 -0.06
CA LYS A 72 15.70 -16.91 -0.01
C LYS A 72 14.30 -17.43 -0.37
N GLU A 73 13.27 -16.73 0.05
CA GLU A 73 11.86 -17.02 -0.21
C GLU A 73 11.44 -16.48 -1.59
N TYR A 74 11.77 -15.21 -1.87
CA TYR A 74 11.47 -14.50 -3.11
C TYR A 74 12.70 -14.42 -4.01
N ARG A 75 13.12 -15.58 -4.54
CA ARG A 75 14.21 -15.62 -5.51
C ARG A 75 13.79 -14.95 -6.81
N TYR A 76 14.75 -14.26 -7.43
CA TYR A 76 14.58 -13.71 -8.77
C TYR A 76 14.14 -14.81 -9.76
N ARG A 77 13.17 -14.48 -10.60
CA ARG A 77 12.67 -15.33 -11.67
C ARG A 77 12.59 -14.52 -12.96
N PHE A 78 12.84 -15.17 -14.08
CA PHE A 78 12.58 -14.56 -15.37
C PHE A 78 11.09 -14.32 -15.54
N TYR A 79 10.76 -13.13 -16.03
CA TYR A 79 9.39 -12.81 -16.40
C TYR A 79 8.99 -13.65 -17.62
N PRO A 80 7.82 -14.29 -17.63
CA PRO A 80 7.38 -15.11 -18.75
C PRO A 80 7.17 -14.24 -20.00
N ASN A 81 7.36 -14.85 -21.17
CA ASN A 81 7.02 -14.21 -22.42
C ASN A 81 5.50 -14.30 -22.60
N ASN A 82 4.82 -13.17 -22.44
CA ASN A 82 3.39 -13.07 -22.62
C ASN A 82 3.08 -12.46 -24.00
N GLU A 83 2.07 -12.99 -24.68
CA GLU A 83 1.60 -12.44 -25.98
C GLU A 83 0.94 -11.05 -25.81
N LYS A 84 0.44 -10.75 -24.61
CA LYS A 84 -0.24 -9.50 -24.26
C LYS A 84 0.42 -8.84 -23.06
N ILE A 85 0.16 -7.54 -22.87
CA ILE A 85 0.60 -6.83 -21.67
C ILE A 85 -0.26 -7.28 -20.48
N HIS A 86 0.38 -7.67 -19.38
CA HIS A 86 -0.28 -8.01 -18.13
C HIS A 86 -0.13 -6.89 -17.10
N PHE A 87 -1.25 -6.33 -16.66
CA PHE A 87 -1.32 -5.45 -15.51
C PHE A 87 -1.69 -6.28 -14.28
N LEU A 88 -0.83 -6.31 -13.28
CA LEU A 88 -1.10 -6.94 -11.98
C LEU A 88 -1.48 -5.87 -10.96
N TYR A 89 -2.65 -6.04 -10.34
CA TYR A 89 -2.98 -5.39 -9.08
C TYR A 89 -2.88 -6.42 -7.96
N LEU A 90 -2.05 -6.13 -6.96
CA LEU A 90 -1.88 -6.96 -5.77
C LEU A 90 -2.17 -6.13 -4.52
N GLY A 91 -3.25 -6.44 -3.80
CA GLY A 91 -3.60 -5.75 -2.57
C GLY A 91 -5.07 -5.83 -2.21
N ARG A 92 -5.47 -5.11 -1.16
CA ARG A 92 -6.88 -4.98 -0.79
C ARG A 92 -7.64 -4.24 -1.89
N ILE A 93 -8.71 -4.83 -2.39
CA ILE A 93 -9.59 -4.23 -3.39
C ILE A 93 -10.61 -3.38 -2.61
N MET A 94 -10.26 -2.10 -2.44
CA MET A 94 -10.98 -1.10 -1.64
C MET A 94 -10.91 0.26 -2.33
N LYS A 95 -11.84 1.15 -2.03
CA LYS A 95 -11.91 2.48 -2.63
C LYS A 95 -10.65 3.31 -2.38
N GLU A 96 -10.14 3.28 -1.15
CA GLU A 96 -8.95 4.04 -0.73
C GLU A 96 -7.66 3.55 -1.40
N LYS A 97 -7.72 2.39 -2.09
CA LYS A 97 -6.62 1.86 -2.90
C LYS A 97 -6.71 2.23 -4.37
N GLY A 98 -7.68 3.06 -4.75
CA GLY A 98 -7.81 3.59 -6.10
C GLY A 98 -8.46 2.62 -7.08
N MET A 99 -9.33 1.72 -6.58
CA MET A 99 -9.95 0.69 -7.41
C MET A 99 -10.89 1.28 -8.47
N ASP A 100 -11.59 2.36 -8.17
CA ASP A 100 -12.48 3.01 -9.12
C ASP A 100 -11.72 3.67 -10.26
N GLU A 101 -10.59 4.30 -9.95
CA GLU A 101 -9.65 4.87 -10.91
C GLU A 101 -9.03 3.79 -11.79
N LEU A 102 -8.62 2.66 -11.20
CA LEU A 102 -8.11 1.51 -11.95
C LEU A 102 -9.16 0.99 -12.93
N PHE A 103 -10.39 0.75 -12.48
CA PHE A 103 -11.46 0.29 -13.37
C PHE A 103 -11.78 1.28 -14.47
N GLY A 104 -11.82 2.58 -14.17
CA GLY A 104 -12.02 3.63 -15.18
C GLY A 104 -10.91 3.66 -16.24
N ALA A 105 -9.65 3.49 -15.83
CA ALA A 105 -8.52 3.42 -16.75
C ALA A 105 -8.60 2.18 -17.67
N ILE A 106 -8.97 1.03 -17.10
CA ILE A 106 -9.10 -0.24 -17.82
C ILE A 106 -10.25 -0.18 -18.84
N GLU A 107 -11.40 0.39 -18.47
CA GLU A 107 -12.49 0.63 -19.42
C GLU A 107 -12.08 1.54 -20.57
N ARG A 108 -11.30 2.58 -20.29
CA ARG A 108 -10.78 3.48 -21.33
C ARG A 108 -9.83 2.78 -22.28
N LEU A 109 -8.86 2.03 -21.76
CA LEU A 109 -7.92 1.25 -22.59
C LEU A 109 -8.65 0.25 -23.49
N ARG A 110 -9.73 -0.37 -23.01
CA ARG A 110 -10.57 -1.24 -23.84
C ARG A 110 -11.29 -0.50 -24.95
N LYS A 111 -11.84 0.69 -24.67
CA LYS A 111 -12.48 1.55 -25.69
C LYS A 111 -11.49 2.01 -26.74
N ASP A 112 -10.24 2.23 -26.35
CA ASP A 112 -9.14 2.60 -27.24
C ASP A 112 -8.60 1.38 -28.04
N GLY A 113 -9.17 0.18 -27.84
CA GLY A 113 -8.82 -1.04 -28.58
C GLY A 113 -7.52 -1.70 -28.15
N CYS A 114 -6.97 -1.35 -26.97
CA CYS A 114 -5.74 -1.95 -26.48
C CYS A 114 -5.95 -3.41 -26.05
N GLU A 115 -5.05 -4.30 -26.47
CA GLU A 115 -5.04 -5.68 -26.01
C GLU A 115 -4.17 -5.85 -24.74
N PHE A 116 -4.79 -6.24 -23.63
CA PHE A 116 -4.11 -6.46 -22.37
C PHE A 116 -4.86 -7.46 -21.48
N VAL A 117 -4.22 -7.89 -20.40
CA VAL A 117 -4.79 -8.70 -19.33
C VAL A 117 -4.68 -7.92 -18.02
N LEU A 118 -5.73 -7.95 -17.21
CA LEU A 118 -5.71 -7.42 -15.85
C LEU A 118 -5.83 -8.58 -14.85
N ASP A 119 -4.76 -8.84 -14.11
CA ASP A 119 -4.71 -9.79 -13.01
C ASP A 119 -5.01 -9.03 -11.70
N LEU A 120 -6.17 -9.28 -11.08
CA LEU A 120 -6.55 -8.70 -9.79
C LEU A 120 -6.38 -9.75 -8.69
N VAL A 121 -5.52 -9.47 -7.71
CA VAL A 121 -5.18 -10.38 -6.62
C VAL A 121 -5.36 -9.71 -5.27
N GLY A 122 -6.26 -10.26 -4.45
CA GLY A 122 -6.46 -9.88 -3.05
C GLY A 122 -7.92 -9.93 -2.61
N PHE A 123 -8.15 -9.53 -1.36
CA PHE A 123 -9.49 -9.51 -0.76
C PHE A 123 -10.26 -8.28 -1.21
N PHE A 124 -11.54 -8.44 -1.52
CA PHE A 124 -12.44 -7.34 -1.87
C PHE A 124 -13.51 -7.14 -0.80
N GLU A 125 -13.93 -5.88 -0.64
CA GLU A 125 -15.13 -5.54 0.12
C GLU A 125 -16.38 -5.88 -0.72
N GLU A 126 -17.50 -6.19 -0.06
CA GLU A 126 -18.75 -6.61 -0.73
C GLU A 126 -19.23 -5.61 -1.80
N GLU A 127 -18.96 -4.31 -1.62
CA GLU A 127 -19.28 -3.27 -2.60
C GLU A 127 -18.63 -3.52 -3.98
N TYR A 128 -17.41 -4.06 -4.00
CA TYR A 128 -16.65 -4.34 -5.23
C TYR A 128 -16.98 -5.71 -5.84
N ARG A 129 -17.71 -6.57 -5.13
CA ARG A 129 -18.04 -7.93 -5.58
C ARG A 129 -18.73 -7.94 -6.94
N LYS A 130 -19.80 -7.14 -7.09
CA LYS A 130 -20.58 -7.07 -8.33
C LYS A 130 -19.75 -6.57 -9.52
N LYS A 131 -18.89 -5.58 -9.27
CA LYS A 131 -18.04 -4.96 -10.29
C LYS A 131 -16.96 -5.94 -10.76
N VAL A 132 -16.31 -6.65 -9.83
CA VAL A 132 -15.34 -7.71 -10.16
C VAL A 132 -16.01 -8.87 -10.89
N GLU A 133 -17.19 -9.32 -10.46
CA GLU A 133 -17.95 -10.39 -11.13
C GLU A 133 -18.36 -10.00 -12.56
N HIS A 134 -18.72 -8.73 -12.78
CA HIS A 134 -19.00 -8.22 -14.11
C HIS A 134 -17.75 -8.24 -15.00
N LEU A 135 -16.62 -7.73 -14.51
CA LEU A 135 -15.36 -7.70 -15.24
C LEU A 135 -14.84 -9.11 -15.57
N GLN A 136 -15.05 -10.09 -14.69
CA GLN A 136 -14.74 -11.50 -14.96
C GLN A 136 -15.52 -12.04 -16.16
N LYS A 137 -16.82 -11.73 -16.25
CA LYS A 137 -17.66 -12.14 -17.39
C LYS A 137 -17.20 -11.51 -18.71
N GLU A 138 -16.57 -10.36 -18.64
CA GLU A 138 -16.03 -9.64 -19.80
C GLU A 138 -14.60 -10.07 -20.19
N GLY A 139 -14.06 -11.12 -19.57
CA GLY A 139 -12.77 -11.72 -19.95
C GLY A 139 -11.56 -11.20 -19.16
N ILE A 140 -11.77 -10.37 -18.13
CA ILE A 140 -10.70 -10.02 -17.19
C ILE A 140 -10.48 -11.23 -16.26
N LYS A 141 -9.32 -11.86 -16.39
CA LYS A 141 -8.91 -12.98 -15.53
C LYS A 141 -8.58 -12.46 -14.12
N SER A 142 -9.58 -12.18 -13.29
CA SER A 142 -9.32 -12.04 -11.86
C SER A 142 -9.17 -13.43 -11.23
N ARG A 143 -7.93 -13.78 -10.88
CA ARG A 143 -7.66 -14.98 -10.09
C ARG A 143 -8.01 -14.68 -8.64
N ARG A 144 -9.11 -15.27 -8.16
CA ARG A 144 -9.41 -15.31 -6.71
C ARG A 144 -8.24 -15.99 -6.01
N LEU A 145 -7.50 -15.22 -5.24
CA LEU A 145 -6.64 -15.75 -4.19
C LEU A 145 -7.39 -15.52 -2.87
N CYS A 146 -8.43 -16.32 -2.67
CA CYS A 146 -8.89 -16.61 -1.32
C CYS A 146 -7.82 -17.49 -0.69
N ASN A 147 -7.21 -16.98 0.38
CA ASN A 147 -6.47 -17.68 1.44
C ASN A 147 -5.71 -18.96 1.02
N ASP A 148 -4.38 -18.89 1.11
CA ASP A 148 -3.43 -20.02 1.10
C ASP A 148 -2.85 -20.47 -0.25
N VAL A 149 -2.34 -19.55 -1.06
CA VAL A 149 -1.32 -19.89 -2.07
C VAL A 149 -0.18 -18.87 -2.03
N PRO A 150 1.10 -19.29 -1.99
CA PRO A 150 2.22 -18.40 -2.21
C PRO A 150 2.12 -17.87 -3.64
N VAL A 151 1.71 -16.61 -3.78
CA VAL A 151 1.58 -15.97 -5.09
C VAL A 151 2.98 -15.61 -5.60
N CYS A 152 3.66 -16.58 -6.21
CA CYS A 152 4.67 -16.27 -7.21
C CYS A 152 3.93 -15.83 -8.47
N VAL A 153 3.67 -14.53 -8.61
CA VAL A 153 3.34 -13.98 -9.94
C VAL A 153 4.63 -14.02 -10.74
N CYS A 154 4.74 -15.03 -11.61
CA CYS A 154 5.66 -14.99 -12.75
C CYS A 154 4.82 -14.45 -13.91
#